data_AF-A0A7K3HJ18-F1
#
_entry.id   AF-A0A7K3HJ18-F1
#
_cell.length_a   1.000
_cell.length_b   1.000
_cell.length_c   1.000
_cell.angle_alpha   90.00
_cell.angle_beta   90.00
_cell.angle_gamma   90.00
#
_symmetry.space_group_name_H-M   'P 1'
#
loop_
_entity.id
_entity.type
_entity.pdbx_description
1 polymer ?
#
loop_
_entity_poly.entity_id
_entity_poly.type
_entity_poly.pdbx_seq_one_letter_code
_entity_poly.pdbx_strand_id
1 'polypeptide(L)'
;MALDLSALRSGFDGYVRAVLDPGLSGEERRTDLKHMRFWYPYYADVVTDVAELRKPRVEKRTLKVINSQSQIDYEPYANDQIVADLKAAQEAILLNLPRVPPDRYIPYKKGSRYLPDEYAAVLVAHLRMHWEYLENPARKK
;
A
#
# COMPACT_ATOMS: atom_id res chain seq x y z
N MET A 1 16.79 13.24 13.06
CA MET A 1 15.74 14.04 12.39
C MET A 1 14.44 13.26 12.47
N ALA A 2 13.31 13.92 12.67
CA ALA A 2 12.01 13.25 12.55
C ALA A 2 11.76 12.90 11.08
N LEU A 3 11.18 11.73 10.83
CA LEU A 3 10.85 11.28 9.48
C LEU A 3 9.70 12.15 8.92
N ASP A 4 9.93 12.82 7.79
CA ASP A 4 8.87 13.55 7.10
C ASP A 4 7.99 12.58 6.29
N LEU A 5 6.70 12.55 6.61
CA LEU A 5 5.70 11.69 5.97
C LEU A 5 4.66 12.49 5.17
N SER A 6 4.91 13.78 4.91
CA SER A 6 4.02 14.64 4.13
C SER A 6 3.70 14.05 2.75
N ALA A 7 4.73 13.61 2.02
CA ALA A 7 4.59 12.97 0.71
C ALA A 7 3.75 11.68 0.76
N LEU A 8 3.89 10.88 1.84
CA LEU A 8 3.10 9.66 2.02
C LEU A 8 1.62 9.96 2.28
N ARG A 9 1.31 11.01 3.05
CA ARG A 9 -0.06 11.48 3.26
C ARG A 9 -0.67 11.94 1.94
N SER A 10 0.01 12.85 1.23
CA SER A 10 -0.48 13.38 -0.04
C SER A 10 -0.61 12.31 -1.12
N GLY A 11 0.32 11.35 -1.19
CA GLY A 11 0.23 10.22 -2.11
C GLY A 11 -1.00 9.34 -1.86
N PHE A 12 -1.30 9.07 -0.58
CA PHE A 12 -2.47 8.28 -0.21
C PHE A 12 -3.77 9.02 -0.51
N ASP A 13 -3.85 10.31 -0.18
CA ASP A 13 -5.01 11.14 -0.47
C ASP A 13 -5.29 11.23 -1.98
N GLY A 14 -4.22 11.38 -2.79
CA GLY A 14 -4.31 11.37 -4.24
C GLY A 14 -4.84 10.04 -4.78
N TYR A 15 -4.32 8.92 -4.30
CA TYR A 15 -4.82 7.59 -4.64
C TYR A 15 -6.31 7.40 -4.29
N VAL A 16 -6.72 7.77 -3.07
CA VAL A 16 -8.13 7.64 -2.63
C VAL A 16 -9.05 8.50 -3.48
N ARG A 17 -8.61 9.71 -3.85
CA ARG A 17 -9.37 10.58 -4.75
C ARG A 17 -9.53 9.94 -6.13
N ALA A 18 -8.44 9.43 -6.72
CA ALA A 18 -8.46 8.82 -8.05
C ALA A 18 -9.36 7.57 -8.11
N VAL A 19 -9.28 6.70 -7.11
CA VAL A 19 -10.08 5.45 -7.10
C VAL A 19 -11.57 5.70 -6.82
N LEU A 20 -11.89 6.79 -6.14
CA LEU A 20 -13.27 7.21 -5.88
C LEU A 20 -13.82 8.18 -6.93
N ASP A 21 -13.05 8.51 -7.97
CA ASP A 21 -13.51 9.37 -9.05
C ASP A 21 -14.75 8.76 -9.72
N PRO A 22 -15.88 9.49 -9.84
CA PRO A 22 -17.11 8.97 -10.43
C PRO A 22 -16.97 8.63 -11.93
N GLY A 23 -16.01 9.23 -12.62
CA GLY A 23 -15.66 8.96 -14.02
C GLY A 23 -14.81 7.70 -14.22
N LEU A 24 -14.23 7.13 -13.15
CA LEU A 24 -13.52 5.86 -13.22
C LEU A 24 -14.51 4.70 -13.41
N SER A 25 -14.22 3.80 -14.34
CA SER A 25 -15.07 2.63 -14.60
C SER A 25 -15.16 1.72 -13.36
N GLY A 26 -16.31 1.08 -13.18
CA GLY A 26 -16.56 0.22 -12.01
C GLY A 26 -15.62 -0.99 -11.94
N GLU A 27 -15.23 -1.54 -13.08
CA GLU A 27 -14.30 -2.66 -13.19
C GLU A 27 -12.88 -2.25 -12.80
N GLU A 28 -12.35 -1.17 -13.40
CA GLU A 28 -11.00 -0.68 -13.09
C GLU A 28 -10.86 -0.29 -11.63
N ARG A 29 -11.88 0.41 -11.08
CA ARG A 29 -11.97 0.71 -9.66
C ARG A 29 -11.86 -0.56 -8.82
N ARG A 30 -12.64 -1.59 -9.16
CA ARG A 30 -12.68 -2.84 -8.40
C ARG A 30 -11.36 -3.60 -8.49
N THR A 31 -10.77 -3.71 -9.67
CA THR A 31 -9.48 -4.40 -9.86
C THR A 31 -8.36 -3.75 -9.06
N ASP A 32 -8.27 -2.42 -9.10
CA ASP A 32 -7.22 -1.67 -8.42
C ASP A 32 -7.41 -1.70 -6.89
N LEU A 33 -8.65 -1.49 -6.41
CA LEU A 33 -8.98 -1.61 -4.99
C LEU A 33 -8.60 -2.99 -4.43
N LYS A 34 -8.90 -4.09 -5.13
CA LYS A 34 -8.54 -5.44 -4.68
C LYS A 34 -7.03 -5.66 -4.64
N HIS A 35 -6.30 -5.12 -5.61
CA HIS A 35 -4.84 -5.16 -5.59
C HIS A 35 -4.29 -4.43 -4.36
N MET A 36 -4.75 -3.20 -4.15
CA MET A 36 -4.31 -2.36 -3.03
C MET A 36 -4.74 -2.94 -1.68
N ARG A 37 -5.90 -3.60 -1.60
CA ARG A 37 -6.40 -4.26 -0.40
C ARG A 37 -5.48 -5.36 0.13
N PHE A 38 -4.73 -6.01 -0.75
CA PHE A 38 -3.68 -6.93 -0.34
C PHE A 38 -2.46 -6.16 0.18
N TRP A 39 -1.86 -5.35 -0.69
CA TRP A 39 -0.51 -4.84 -0.48
C TRP A 39 -0.43 -3.79 0.61
N TYR A 40 -1.39 -2.86 0.66
CA TYR A 40 -1.30 -1.73 1.58
C TYR A 40 -1.44 -2.15 3.05
N PRO A 41 -2.44 -2.96 3.44
CA PRO A 41 -2.51 -3.51 4.79
C PRO A 41 -1.33 -4.42 5.12
N TYR A 42 -0.82 -5.19 4.16
CA TYR A 42 0.40 -5.98 4.35
C TYR A 42 1.61 -5.10 4.70
N TYR A 43 1.80 -3.97 4.00
CA TYR A 43 2.88 -3.03 4.33
C TYR A 43 2.71 -2.45 5.73
N ALA A 44 1.48 -2.14 6.14
CA ALA A 44 1.18 -1.67 7.49
C ALA A 44 1.51 -2.72 8.57
N ASP A 45 1.16 -3.98 8.36
CA ASP A 45 1.50 -5.10 9.25
C ASP A 45 3.01 -5.25 9.39
N VAL A 46 3.75 -5.22 8.27
CA VAL A 46 5.22 -5.30 8.27
C VAL A 46 5.84 -4.16 9.08
N VAL A 47 5.42 -2.92 8.83
CA VAL A 47 5.95 -1.74 9.53
C VAL A 47 5.64 -1.83 11.03
N THR A 48 4.44 -2.29 11.38
CA THR A 48 4.02 -2.49 12.77
C THR A 48 4.87 -3.54 13.45
N ASP A 49 5.07 -4.70 12.83
CA ASP A 49 5.93 -5.77 13.37
C ASP A 49 7.35 -5.26 13.60
N VAL A 50 7.92 -4.49 12.66
CA VAL A 50 9.28 -3.95 12.82
C VAL A 50 9.34 -2.91 13.95
N ALA A 51 8.38 -2.00 14.02
CA ALA A 51 8.30 -0.96 15.06
C ALA A 51 8.12 -1.56 16.47
N GLU A 52 7.40 -2.67 16.58
CA GLU A 52 7.19 -3.40 17.83
C GLU A 52 8.29 -4.44 18.11
N LEU A 53 9.40 -4.40 17.35
CA LEU A 53 10.55 -5.29 17.45
C LEU A 53 10.22 -6.78 17.27
N ARG A 54 9.08 -7.09 16.65
CA ARG A 54 8.65 -8.44 16.27
C ARG A 54 9.30 -8.85 14.96
N LYS A 55 9.18 -10.14 14.63
CA LYS A 55 9.64 -10.69 13.35
C LYS A 55 8.59 -10.35 12.29
N PRO A 56 8.92 -9.54 11.26
CA PRO A 56 7.95 -9.18 10.23
C PRO A 56 7.52 -10.39 9.42
N ARG A 57 6.24 -10.42 9.08
CA ARG A 57 5.70 -11.39 8.12
C ARG A 57 6.18 -11.02 6.72
N VAL A 58 7.09 -11.83 6.18
CA VAL A 58 7.56 -11.65 4.80
C VAL A 58 6.79 -12.59 3.90
N GLU A 59 6.11 -12.02 2.92
CA GLU A 59 5.42 -12.76 1.88
C GLU A 59 6.42 -13.60 1.05
N LYS A 60 6.11 -14.90 0.92
CA LYS A 60 6.97 -15.91 0.28
C LYS A 60 6.46 -16.32 -1.10
N ARG A 61 5.19 -16.07 -1.39
CA ARG A 61 4.57 -16.34 -2.68
C ARG A 61 5.12 -15.39 -3.74
N THR A 62 4.98 -15.78 -5.01
CA THR A 62 5.37 -14.90 -6.12
C THR A 62 4.33 -13.79 -6.31
N LEU A 63 4.75 -12.66 -6.87
CA LEU A 63 3.84 -11.54 -7.19
C LEU A 63 2.67 -11.99 -8.06
N LYS A 64 2.91 -12.90 -9.01
CA LYS A 64 1.86 -13.47 -9.87
C LYS A 64 0.78 -14.17 -9.04
N VAL A 65 1.18 -15.04 -8.10
CA VAL A 65 0.24 -15.79 -7.26
C VAL A 65 -0.56 -14.85 -6.37
N ILE A 66 0.11 -13.89 -5.72
CA ILE A 66 -0.53 -12.91 -4.83
C ILE A 66 -1.56 -12.09 -5.60
N ASN A 67 -1.17 -11.54 -6.75
CA ASN A 67 -2.05 -10.68 -7.53
C ASN A 67 -3.28 -11.47 -8.01
N SER A 68 -3.11 -12.69 -8.52
CA SER A 68 -4.26 -13.52 -8.90
C SER A 68 -5.16 -13.90 -7.71
N GLN A 69 -4.58 -14.29 -6.57
CA GLN A 69 -5.34 -14.69 -5.40
C GLN A 69 -6.11 -13.51 -4.78
N SER A 70 -5.49 -12.32 -4.73
CA SER A 70 -6.13 -11.11 -4.19
C SER A 70 -7.40 -10.73 -4.96
N GLN A 71 -7.45 -10.98 -6.27
CA GLN A 71 -8.65 -10.69 -7.06
C GLN A 71 -9.83 -11.59 -6.67
N ILE A 72 -9.54 -12.84 -6.27
CA ILE A 72 -10.51 -13.84 -5.84
C ILE A 72 -10.92 -13.60 -4.38
N ASP A 73 -9.94 -13.49 -3.48
CA ASP A 73 -10.16 -13.36 -2.04
C ASP A 73 -10.99 -12.14 -1.68
N TYR A 74 -10.89 -11.07 -2.49
CA TYR A 74 -11.56 -9.81 -2.24
C TYR A 74 -12.75 -9.55 -3.16
N GLU A 75 -13.17 -10.51 -3.99
CA GLU A 75 -14.46 -10.43 -4.72
C GLU A 75 -15.67 -10.16 -3.81
N PRO A 76 -15.77 -10.77 -2.61
CA PRO A 76 -16.93 -10.54 -1.74
C PRO A 76 -17.00 -9.16 -1.09
N TYR A 77 -15.90 -8.40 -1.10
CA TYR A 77 -15.80 -7.14 -0.37
C TYR A 77 -16.37 -5.98 -1.18
N ALA A 78 -17.09 -5.10 -0.50
CA ALA A 78 -17.56 -3.87 -1.10
C ALA A 78 -16.42 -2.83 -1.17
N ASN A 79 -16.49 -1.94 -2.18
CA ASN A 79 -15.43 -0.95 -2.43
C ASN A 79 -15.19 -0.02 -1.23
N ASP A 80 -16.25 0.35 -0.51
CA ASP A 80 -16.21 1.18 0.69
C ASP A 80 -15.51 0.48 1.86
N GLN A 81 -15.74 -0.82 2.05
CA GLN A 81 -15.03 -1.65 3.03
C GLN A 81 -13.54 -1.70 2.71
N ILE A 82 -13.18 -1.91 1.44
CA ILE A 82 -11.78 -1.89 1.02
C ILE A 82 -11.14 -0.53 1.31
N VAL A 83 -11.81 0.57 0.95
CA VAL A 83 -11.29 1.92 1.22
C VAL A 83 -11.12 2.19 2.72
N ALA A 84 -12.04 1.70 3.56
CA ALA A 84 -11.90 1.80 5.02
C ALA A 84 -10.66 1.04 5.53
N ASP A 85 -10.42 -0.17 5.04
CA ASP A 85 -9.23 -0.96 5.39
C ASP A 85 -7.93 -0.28 4.93
N LEU A 86 -7.94 0.35 3.75
CA LEU A 86 -6.79 1.12 3.26
C LEU A 86 -6.49 2.34 4.14
N LYS A 87 -7.54 3.02 4.64
CA LYS A 87 -7.38 4.15 5.58
C LYS A 87 -6.80 3.69 6.92
N ALA A 88 -7.31 2.59 7.46
CA ALA A 88 -6.76 2.00 8.69
C ALA A 88 -5.28 1.61 8.51
N ALA A 89 -4.91 1.02 7.37
CA ALA A 89 -3.53 0.71 7.04
C ALA A 89 -2.66 1.98 6.94
N GLN A 90 -3.16 3.05 6.32
CA GLN A 90 -2.47 4.34 6.26
C GLN A 90 -2.17 4.88 7.66
N GLU A 91 -3.16 4.88 8.54
CA GLU A 91 -2.99 5.36 9.92
C GLU A 91 -1.94 4.53 10.67
N ALA A 92 -1.98 3.20 10.54
CA ALA A 92 -1.00 2.32 11.13
C ALA A 92 0.43 2.59 10.62
N ILE A 93 0.61 2.85 9.32
CA ILE A 93 1.92 3.21 8.75
C ILE A 93 2.39 4.55 9.32
N LEU A 94 1.54 5.58 9.33
CA LEU A 94 1.88 6.90 9.83
C LEU A 94 2.25 6.89 11.33
N LEU A 95 1.59 6.01 12.10
CA LEU A 95 1.89 5.81 13.51
C LEU A 95 3.21 5.05 13.74
N ASN A 96 3.44 3.98 13.00
CA ASN A 96 4.51 3.03 13.31
C ASN A 96 5.81 3.29 12.55
N LEU A 97 5.78 3.87 11.35
CA LEU A 97 6.98 4.09 10.55
C LEU A 97 8.00 5.01 11.24
N PRO A 98 7.60 6.14 11.89
CA PRO A 98 8.53 6.97 12.66
C PRO A 98 9.10 6.28 13.92
N ARG A 99 8.49 5.20 14.38
CA ARG A 99 8.91 4.42 15.56
C ARG A 99 9.93 3.34 15.21
N VAL A 100 10.12 3.04 13.92
CA VAL A 100 11.14 2.10 13.48
C VAL A 100 12.53 2.72 13.72
N PRO A 101 13.46 2.01 14.38
CA PRO A 101 14.82 2.50 14.54
C PRO A 101 15.46 2.84 13.19
N PRO A 102 16.20 3.96 13.08
CA PRO A 102 16.71 4.45 11.78
C PRO A 102 17.73 3.52 11.12
N ASP A 103 18.28 2.56 11.85
CA ASP A 103 19.22 1.54 11.39
C ASP A 103 18.56 0.17 11.16
N ARG A 104 17.24 0.06 11.38
CA ARG A 104 16.50 -1.20 11.25
C ARG A 104 15.81 -1.30 9.90
N TYR A 105 16.14 -2.36 9.19
CA TYR A 105 15.55 -2.64 7.88
C TYR A 105 14.12 -3.14 7.96
N ILE A 106 13.29 -2.65 7.05
CA ILE A 106 11.90 -3.05 6.82
C ILE A 106 11.84 -3.90 5.54
N PRO A 107 11.47 -5.19 5.62
CA PRO A 107 11.35 -6.06 4.45
C PRO A 107 9.89 -6.15 3.99
N TYR A 108 9.59 -5.93 2.70
CA TYR A 108 8.26 -6.24 2.15
C TYR A 108 8.26 -7.48 1.25
N LYS A 109 9.41 -7.96 0.78
CA LYS A 109 9.56 -9.24 0.06
C LYS A 109 10.86 -9.92 0.46
N LYS A 110 11.00 -11.20 0.12
CA LYS A 110 12.23 -11.95 0.38
C LYS A 110 13.44 -11.22 -0.22
N GLY A 111 14.41 -10.91 0.63
CA GLY A 111 15.67 -10.26 0.25
C GLY A 111 15.63 -8.73 0.18
N SER A 112 14.46 -8.10 0.28
CA SER A 112 14.37 -6.64 0.31
C SER A 112 14.73 -6.08 1.68
N ARG A 113 15.43 -4.95 1.71
CA ARG A 113 15.81 -4.23 2.91
C ARG A 113 15.77 -2.74 2.61
N TYR A 114 14.94 -2.01 3.35
CA TYR A 114 14.84 -0.56 3.23
C TYR A 114 14.92 0.05 4.62
N LEU A 115 15.63 1.16 4.74
CA LEU A 115 15.53 2.04 5.89
C LEU A 115 14.15 2.72 5.92
N PRO A 116 13.72 3.29 7.07
CA PRO A 116 12.38 3.85 7.20
C PRO A 116 12.02 4.93 6.16
N ASP A 117 12.98 5.79 5.81
CA ASP A 117 12.82 6.83 4.78
C ASP A 117 12.75 6.26 3.37
N GLU A 118 13.61 5.29 3.05
CA GLU A 118 13.56 4.55 1.78
C GLU A 118 12.23 3.80 1.64
N TYR A 119 11.74 3.19 2.73
CA TYR A 119 10.47 2.48 2.75
C TYR A 119 9.30 3.44 2.52
N ALA A 120 9.30 4.61 3.16
CA ALA A 120 8.32 5.67 2.89
C ALA A 120 8.32 6.07 1.40
N ALA A 121 9.50 6.23 0.80
CA ALA A 121 9.64 6.57 -0.61
C ALA A 121 9.09 5.45 -1.54
N VAL A 122 9.31 4.18 -1.19
CA VAL A 122 8.72 3.03 -1.92
C VAL A 122 7.20 3.06 -1.86
N LEU A 123 6.61 3.34 -0.68
CA LEU A 123 5.16 3.42 -0.54
C LEU A 123 4.57 4.59 -1.35
N VAL A 124 5.23 5.76 -1.34
CA VAL A 124 4.84 6.91 -2.16
C VAL A 124 4.87 6.55 -3.65
N ALA A 125 5.95 5.92 -4.12
CA ALA A 125 6.07 5.51 -5.51
C ALA A 125 4.98 4.50 -5.91
N HIS A 126 4.65 3.57 -5.01
CA HIS A 126 3.58 2.59 -5.24
C HIS A 126 2.21 3.26 -5.38
N LEU A 127 1.85 4.13 -4.42
CA LEU A 127 0.59 4.88 -4.47
C LEU A 127 0.47 5.74 -5.74
N ARG A 128 1.57 6.43 -6.09
CA ARG A 128 1.63 7.28 -7.27
C ARG A 128 1.46 6.49 -8.56
N MET A 129 2.09 5.31 -8.66
CA MET A 129 1.91 4.43 -9.82
C MET A 129 0.44 4.05 -10.02
N HIS A 130 -0.28 3.71 -8.95
CA HIS A 130 -1.70 3.39 -9.02
C HIS A 130 -2.55 4.60 -9.37
N TRP A 131 -2.33 5.76 -8.72
CA TRP A 131 -3.07 6.96 -9.09
C TRP A 131 -2.84 7.28 -10.57
N GLU A 132 -1.59 7.30 -11.05
CA GLU A 132 -1.27 7.77 -12.41
C GLU A 132 -1.86 6.83 -13.47
N TYR A 133 -1.98 5.53 -13.13
CA TYR A 133 -2.68 4.54 -13.94
C TYR A 133 -4.18 4.82 -14.03
N LEU A 134 -4.82 5.16 -12.91
CA LEU A 134 -6.26 5.45 -12.86
C LEU A 134 -6.61 6.78 -13.55
N GLU A 135 -5.77 7.81 -13.42
CA GLU A 135 -6.01 9.13 -14.02
C GLU A 135 -5.73 9.19 -15.52
N ASN A 136 -4.93 8.28 -16.07
CA ASN A 136 -4.50 8.34 -17.46
C ASN A 136 -4.87 7.09 -18.28
N PRO A 137 -6.07 7.07 -18.89
CA PRO A 137 -6.50 5.98 -19.76
C PRO A 137 -5.57 5.69 -20.95
N ALA A 138 -4.82 6.69 -21.43
CA ALA A 138 -3.94 6.53 -22.58
C ALA A 138 -2.64 5.77 -22.26
N ARG A 139 -2.32 5.55 -20.98
CA ARG A 139 -1.20 4.72 -20.52
C ARG A 139 -1.55 3.23 -20.37
N LYS A 140 -2.82 2.84 -20.62
CA LYS A 140 -3.36 1.46 -20.49
C LYS A 140 -2.95 0.53 -21.65
N LYS A 141 -1.70 0.61 -22.13
CA LYS A 141 -1.18 -0.21 -23.23
C LYS A 141 -0.59 -1.53 -22.76
#